data_AF-A0A2E1MLE8-F1
#
_entry.id   AF-A0A2E1MLE8-F1
#
_cell.length_a   1.000
_cell.length_b   1.000
_cell.length_c   1.000
_cell.angle_alpha   90.00
_cell.angle_beta   90.00
_cell.angle_gamma   90.00
#
_symmetry.space_group_name_H-M   'P 1'
#
loop_
_entity.id
_entity.type
_entity.pdbx_description
1 polymer ?
#
loop_
_entity_poly.entity_id
_entity_poly.type
_entity_poly.pdbx_seq_one_letter_code
_entity_poly.pdbx_strand_id
1 'polypeptide(L)'
;MLLLKIIFIIIYLKLILARNYIHWLTSKGMEEFGFDRRSVFRGATSLALKDGQLSNGEKRLLIKLAHSLKLDDNEPKMIYDSIIDNKSLEPGKKISEEEQRRIYGQVLEAMLIHTDRSDDELLQIAYLRKIFQIDDSEHRAIARSMDRQLEEVIHRTLKDEVRIRLYDSIDRMGDIFDNILVKNEDRK
;
A
#
# COMPACT_ATOMS: atom_id res chain seq x y z
N MET A 1 -3.83 10.48 38.82
CA MET A 1 -5.03 9.90 38.15
C MET A 1 -5.55 10.78 37.00
N LEU A 2 -5.57 12.11 37.11
CA LEU A 2 -6.03 13.04 36.06
C LEU A 2 -5.15 13.05 34.79
N LEU A 3 -3.82 13.01 34.95
CA LEU A 3 -2.85 12.99 33.84
C LEU A 3 -3.01 11.78 32.91
N LEU A 4 -3.30 10.60 33.48
CA LEU A 4 -3.49 9.37 32.73
C LEU A 4 -4.73 9.43 31.82
N LYS A 5 -5.80 10.11 32.28
CA LYS A 5 -7.02 10.35 31.49
C LYS A 5 -6.78 11.34 30.35
N ILE A 6 -5.98 12.38 30.56
CA ILE A 6 -5.63 13.36 29.52
C ILE A 6 -4.77 12.72 28.42
N ILE A 7 -3.79 11.90 28.80
CA ILE A 7 -2.96 11.14 27.84
C ILE A 7 -3.83 10.20 27.00
N PHE A 8 -4.78 9.50 27.63
CA PHE A 8 -5.74 8.65 26.93
C PHE A 8 -6.62 9.44 25.95
N ILE A 9 -7.09 10.63 26.34
CA ILE A 9 -7.88 11.52 25.47
C ILE A 9 -7.05 12.03 24.29
N ILE A 10 -5.78 12.40 24.49
CA ILE A 10 -4.87 12.86 23.42
C ILE A 10 -4.56 11.72 22.45
N ILE A 11 -4.31 10.51 22.96
CA ILE A 11 -4.10 9.30 22.16
C ILE A 11 -5.38 8.96 21.38
N TYR A 12 -6.55 9.04 22.02
CA TYR A 12 -7.86 8.82 21.42
C TYR A 12 -8.19 9.86 20.33
N LEU A 13 -7.87 11.14 20.56
CA LEU A 13 -8.01 12.21 19.57
C LEU A 13 -7.05 12.00 18.38
N LYS A 14 -5.79 11.63 18.64
CA LYS A 14 -4.81 11.30 17.58
C LYS A 14 -5.23 10.08 16.76
N LEU A 15 -5.83 9.08 17.38
CA LEU A 15 -6.35 7.87 16.71
C LEU A 15 -7.64 8.16 15.91
N ILE A 16 -8.54 9.00 16.42
CA ILE A 16 -9.71 9.48 15.66
C ILE A 16 -9.26 10.33 14.46
N LEU A 17 -8.27 11.21 14.67
CA LEU A 17 -7.69 12.00 13.59
C LEU A 17 -7.02 11.11 12.55
N ALA A 18 -6.25 10.08 12.93
CA ALA A 18 -5.65 9.13 12.00
C ALA A 18 -6.68 8.27 11.25
N ARG A 19 -7.77 7.85 11.93
CA ARG A 19 -8.91 7.13 11.34
C ARG A 19 -9.65 7.97 10.31
N ASN A 20 -9.94 9.22 10.67
CA ASN A 20 -10.50 10.18 9.73
C ASN A 20 -9.47 10.48 8.63
N TYR A 21 -8.17 10.55 8.91
CA TYR A 21 -7.13 10.89 7.94
C TYR A 21 -6.97 9.83 6.84
N ILE A 22 -6.98 8.53 7.14
CA ILE A 22 -6.89 7.49 6.10
C ILE A 22 -8.17 7.43 5.26
N HIS A 23 -9.35 7.50 5.90
CA HIS A 23 -10.64 7.53 5.19
C HIS A 23 -10.86 8.86 4.43
N TRP A 24 -10.31 9.97 4.92
CA TRP A 24 -10.31 11.30 4.29
C TRP A 24 -9.27 11.39 3.18
N LEU A 25 -8.11 10.73 3.29
CA LEU A 25 -7.13 10.60 2.20
C LEU A 25 -7.69 9.72 1.08
N THR A 26 -8.46 8.67 1.41
CA THR A 26 -9.16 7.86 0.41
C THR A 26 -10.39 8.55 -0.17
N SER A 27 -11.19 9.29 0.61
CA SER A 27 -12.39 9.96 0.06
C SER A 27 -12.08 11.28 -0.65
N LYS A 28 -11.23 12.14 -0.07
CA LYS A 28 -10.93 13.47 -0.65
C LYS A 28 -10.01 13.36 -1.87
N GLY A 29 -9.05 12.43 -1.86
CA GLY A 29 -8.18 12.15 -3.01
C GLY A 29 -8.91 11.48 -4.18
N MET A 30 -9.92 10.64 -3.91
CA MET A 30 -10.71 9.97 -4.96
C MET A 30 -11.86 10.83 -5.50
N GLU A 31 -12.46 11.72 -4.70
CA GLU A 31 -13.54 12.61 -5.15
C GLU A 31 -13.04 13.81 -5.98
N GLU A 32 -11.82 14.32 -5.75
CA GLU A 32 -11.33 15.53 -6.46
C GLU A 32 -10.61 15.25 -7.80
N PHE A 33 -9.93 14.10 -7.98
CA PHE A 33 -8.97 13.94 -9.10
C PHE A 33 -9.15 12.70 -9.99
N GLY A 34 -10.04 11.78 -9.63
CA GLY A 34 -10.19 10.51 -10.34
C GLY A 34 -8.95 9.62 -10.21
N PHE A 35 -9.02 8.46 -10.85
CA PHE A 35 -8.06 7.38 -10.65
C PHE A 35 -6.76 7.58 -11.47
N ASP A 36 -5.90 8.48 -11.01
CA ASP A 36 -4.66 8.88 -11.68
C ASP A 36 -3.37 8.48 -10.94
N ARG A 37 -2.26 8.44 -11.69
CA ARG A 37 -0.94 7.97 -11.20
C ARG A 37 -0.41 8.73 -9.98
N ARG A 38 -0.57 10.05 -9.93
CA ARG A 38 -0.06 10.88 -8.82
C ARG A 38 -0.87 10.62 -7.56
N SER A 39 -2.19 10.53 -7.69
CA SER A 39 -3.09 10.24 -6.57
C SER A 39 -2.79 8.87 -5.95
N VAL A 40 -2.58 7.84 -6.78
CA VAL A 40 -2.18 6.51 -6.33
C VAL A 40 -0.85 6.54 -5.56
N PHE A 41 0.17 7.18 -6.13
CA PHE A 41 1.49 7.30 -5.51
C PHE A 41 1.45 8.09 -4.20
N ARG A 42 0.69 9.20 -4.17
CA ARG A 42 0.51 10.03 -2.98
C ARG A 42 -0.08 9.24 -1.82
N GLY A 43 -1.11 8.43 -2.06
CA GLY A 43 -1.72 7.61 -1.01
C GLY A 43 -0.74 6.56 -0.46
N ALA A 44 0.02 5.88 -1.33
CA ALA A 44 1.05 4.93 -0.90
C ALA A 44 2.17 5.62 -0.10
N THR A 45 2.61 6.79 -0.54
CA THR A 45 3.66 7.57 0.14
C THR A 45 3.19 8.10 1.50
N SER A 46 1.94 8.56 1.58
CA SER A 46 1.33 9.01 2.83
C SER A 46 1.22 7.88 3.85
N LEU A 47 0.94 6.66 3.38
CA LEU A 47 0.87 5.47 4.22
C LEU A 47 2.24 5.07 4.76
N ALA A 48 3.27 5.10 3.91
CA ALA A 48 4.64 4.80 4.29
C ALA A 48 5.21 5.84 5.27
N LEU A 49 4.82 7.11 5.15
CA LEU A 49 5.27 8.19 6.05
C LEU A 49 4.50 8.28 7.37
N LYS A 50 3.65 7.30 7.71
CA LYS A 50 2.77 7.37 8.90
C LYS A 50 3.53 7.55 10.21
N ASP A 51 4.74 7.00 10.30
CA ASP A 51 5.60 7.07 11.48
C ASP A 51 6.67 8.19 11.38
N GLY A 52 6.64 8.94 10.27
CA GLY A 52 7.57 10.03 9.97
C GLY A 52 8.92 9.57 9.40
N GLN A 53 9.13 8.27 9.16
CA GLN A 53 10.35 7.74 8.55
C GLN A 53 10.02 6.83 7.37
N LEU A 54 11.02 6.52 6.55
CA LEU A 54 10.90 5.51 5.50
C LEU A 54 11.95 4.45 5.74
N SER A 55 11.51 3.23 6.03
CA SER A 55 12.36 2.05 6.05
C SER A 55 12.92 1.75 4.65
N ASN A 56 13.95 0.89 4.59
CA ASN A 56 14.50 0.49 3.30
C ASN A 56 13.47 -0.30 2.46
N GLY A 57 12.63 -1.12 3.10
CA GLY A 57 11.54 -1.83 2.43
C GLY A 57 10.53 -0.90 1.80
N GLU A 58 10.06 0.09 2.55
CA GLU A 58 9.13 1.10 2.03
C GLU A 58 9.73 1.92 0.90
N LYS A 59 10.99 2.35 1.01
CA LYS A 59 11.69 3.06 -0.08
C LYS A 59 11.74 2.22 -1.35
N ARG A 60 12.10 0.94 -1.25
CA ARG A 60 12.15 0.02 -2.41
C ARG A 60 10.78 -0.11 -3.06
N LEU A 61 9.72 -0.29 -2.25
CA LEU A 61 8.35 -0.39 -2.77
C LEU A 61 7.90 0.90 -3.44
N LEU A 62 8.16 2.07 -2.84
CA LEU A 62 7.82 3.35 -3.45
C LEU A 62 8.60 3.57 -4.75
N ILE A 63 9.89 3.24 -4.82
CA ILE A 63 10.66 3.31 -6.06
C ILE A 63 10.05 2.41 -7.14
N LYS A 64 9.73 1.16 -6.79
CA LYS A 64 9.08 0.23 -7.72
C LYS A 64 7.73 0.75 -8.19
N LEU A 65 6.92 1.28 -7.27
CA LEU A 65 5.60 1.84 -7.58
C LEU A 65 5.71 3.05 -8.51
N ALA A 66 6.62 3.99 -8.24
CA ALA A 66 6.87 5.15 -9.11
C ALA A 66 7.21 4.71 -10.54
N HIS A 67 8.12 3.74 -10.66
CA HIS A 67 8.50 3.17 -11.96
C HIS A 67 7.33 2.46 -12.65
N SER A 68 6.55 1.64 -11.94
CA SER A 68 5.39 0.93 -12.49
C SER A 68 4.28 1.89 -12.95
N LEU A 69 4.10 2.98 -12.19
CA LEU A 69 3.24 4.11 -12.52
C LEU A 69 3.84 5.02 -13.59
N LYS A 70 5.05 4.77 -14.10
CA LYS A 70 5.71 5.60 -15.12
C LYS A 70 5.65 7.09 -14.77
N LEU A 71 5.94 7.41 -13.51
CA LEU A 71 6.09 8.80 -13.08
C LEU A 71 7.35 9.39 -13.68
N ASP A 72 7.31 10.67 -14.02
CA ASP A 72 8.50 11.42 -14.42
C ASP A 72 9.44 11.59 -13.23
N ASP A 73 10.75 11.78 -13.48
CA ASP A 73 11.79 11.79 -12.44
C ASP A 73 11.53 12.79 -11.30
N ASN A 74 10.87 13.92 -11.59
CA ASN A 74 10.57 14.97 -10.61
C ASN A 74 9.26 14.72 -9.85
N GLU A 75 8.37 13.88 -10.36
CA GLU A 75 7.04 13.68 -9.78
C GLU A 75 7.08 13.05 -8.38
N PRO A 76 7.90 12.00 -8.09
CA PRO A 76 7.97 11.43 -6.75
C PRO A 76 8.35 12.45 -5.68
N LYS A 77 9.35 13.32 -5.97
CA LYS A 77 9.77 14.37 -5.04
C LYS A 77 8.69 15.42 -4.88
N MET A 78 8.09 15.89 -5.97
CA MET A 78 6.98 16.85 -5.94
C MET A 78 5.82 16.33 -5.08
N ILE A 79 5.46 15.05 -5.23
CA ILE A 79 4.39 14.42 -4.46
C ILE A 79 4.78 14.35 -2.99
N TYR A 80 6.01 13.93 -2.66
CA TYR A 80 6.53 13.93 -1.30
C TYR A 80 6.44 15.31 -0.65
N ASP A 81 6.96 16.35 -1.32
CA ASP A 81 6.93 17.73 -0.81
C ASP A 81 5.48 18.20 -0.58
N SER A 82 4.54 17.82 -1.46
CA SER A 82 3.12 18.16 -1.30
C SER A 82 2.47 17.53 -0.07
N ILE A 83 2.94 16.35 0.36
CA ILE A 83 2.45 15.69 1.58
C ILE A 83 2.96 16.45 2.80
N ILE A 84 4.24 16.80 2.82
CA ILE A 84 4.86 17.55 3.92
C ILE A 84 4.25 18.95 4.05
N ASP A 85 4.06 19.65 2.94
CA ASP A 85 3.49 21.00 2.90
C ASP A 85 1.95 21.03 2.97
N ASN A 86 1.30 19.87 3.00
CA ASN A 86 -0.16 19.71 2.93
C ASN A 86 -0.80 20.48 1.76
N LYS A 87 -0.18 20.41 0.58
CA LYS A 87 -0.63 21.04 -0.67
C LYS A 87 -1.45 20.06 -1.52
N SER A 88 -2.37 20.61 -2.31
CA SER A 88 -3.05 19.87 -3.37
C SER A 88 -2.09 19.58 -4.54
N LEU A 89 -2.39 18.54 -5.31
CA LEU A 89 -1.67 18.20 -6.53
C LEU A 89 -2.60 18.32 -7.72
N GLU A 90 -2.04 18.75 -8.86
CA GLU A 90 -2.74 18.62 -10.14
C GLU A 90 -2.88 17.14 -10.50
N PRO A 91 -4.03 16.72 -11.06
CA PRO A 91 -4.27 15.33 -11.42
C PRO A 91 -3.23 14.87 -12.44
N GLY A 92 -2.75 13.65 -12.24
CA GLY A 92 -1.86 12.97 -13.17
C GLY A 92 -2.62 12.28 -14.31
N LYS A 93 -1.90 11.42 -15.03
CA LYS A 93 -2.49 10.59 -16.08
C LYS A 93 -3.32 9.46 -15.48
N LYS A 94 -4.52 9.25 -16.01
CA LYS A 94 -5.42 8.15 -15.64
C LYS A 94 -4.76 6.78 -15.84
N ILE A 95 -5.22 5.79 -15.07
CA ILE A 95 -4.74 4.41 -15.13
C ILE A 95 -5.89 3.51 -15.61
N SER A 96 -5.69 2.79 -16.71
CA SER A 96 -6.69 1.79 -17.16
C SER A 96 -6.71 0.57 -16.21
N GLU A 97 -7.81 -0.19 -16.21
CA GLU A 97 -7.90 -1.41 -15.37
C GLU A 97 -6.77 -2.40 -15.63
N GLU A 98 -6.41 -2.63 -16.90
CA GLU A 98 -5.27 -3.48 -17.27
C GLU A 98 -3.96 -2.94 -16.67
N GLU A 99 -3.73 -1.63 -16.76
CA GLU A 99 -2.56 -1.02 -16.15
C GLU A 99 -2.57 -1.16 -14.63
N GLN A 100 -3.73 -1.05 -13.97
CA GLN A 100 -3.86 -1.25 -12.53
C GLN A 100 -3.42 -2.65 -12.09
N ARG A 101 -3.91 -3.70 -12.77
CA ARG A 101 -3.52 -5.11 -12.48
C ARG A 101 -2.03 -5.33 -12.74
N ARG A 102 -1.50 -4.76 -13.83
CA ARG A 102 -0.07 -4.81 -14.15
C ARG A 102 0.79 -4.12 -13.10
N ILE A 103 0.42 -2.92 -12.67
CA ILE A 103 1.12 -2.16 -11.62
C ILE A 103 1.10 -2.95 -10.31
N TYR A 104 -0.07 -3.44 -9.92
CA TYR A 104 -0.23 -4.26 -8.72
C TYR A 104 0.71 -5.47 -8.71
N GLY A 105 0.70 -6.27 -9.78
CA GLY A 105 1.56 -7.45 -9.91
C GLY A 105 3.05 -7.12 -9.82
N GLN A 106 3.50 -6.03 -10.47
CA GLN A 106 4.90 -5.60 -10.42
C GLN A 106 5.35 -5.18 -9.03
N VAL A 107 4.50 -4.52 -8.25
CA VAL A 107 4.84 -4.08 -6.89
C VAL A 107 4.77 -5.27 -5.91
N LEU A 108 3.78 -6.16 -6.09
CA LEU A 108 3.69 -7.42 -5.35
C LEU A 108 4.92 -8.30 -5.58
N GLU A 109 5.40 -8.40 -6.82
CA GLU A 109 6.63 -9.12 -7.16
C GLU A 109 7.84 -8.60 -6.39
N ALA A 110 8.03 -7.28 -6.39
CA ALA A 110 9.14 -6.67 -5.66
C ALA A 110 9.07 -6.96 -4.16
N MET A 111 7.88 -6.94 -3.58
CA MET A 111 7.68 -7.30 -2.18
C MET A 111 8.04 -8.77 -1.90
N LEU A 112 7.69 -9.70 -2.79
CA LEU A 112 7.89 -11.14 -2.58
C LEU A 112 9.34 -11.61 -2.74
N ILE A 113 10.13 -10.95 -3.59
CA ILE A 113 11.54 -11.31 -3.83
C ILE A 113 12.39 -11.09 -2.57
N HIS A 114 12.06 -10.07 -1.78
CA HIS A 114 12.80 -9.72 -0.58
C HIS A 114 12.43 -10.60 0.62
N THR A 115 13.42 -10.89 1.47
CA THR A 115 13.26 -11.74 2.67
C THR A 115 12.89 -10.92 3.91
N ASP A 116 13.18 -9.62 3.92
CA ASP A 116 13.00 -8.67 5.02
C ASP A 116 11.64 -7.95 5.00
N ARG A 117 10.54 -8.68 4.77
CA ARG A 117 9.19 -8.11 4.59
C ARG A 117 8.52 -7.72 5.91
N SER A 118 7.99 -6.51 5.97
CA SER A 118 7.29 -5.92 7.12
C SER A 118 5.77 -5.83 6.94
N ASP A 119 5.04 -5.62 8.05
CA ASP A 119 3.60 -5.32 8.01
C ASP A 119 3.31 -3.99 7.28
N ASP A 120 4.26 -3.05 7.28
CA ASP A 120 4.11 -1.76 6.59
C ASP A 120 4.19 -1.92 5.08
N GLU A 121 5.06 -2.82 4.59
CA GLU A 121 5.08 -3.22 3.17
C GLU A 121 3.82 -3.99 2.78
N LEU A 122 3.32 -4.89 3.63
CA LEU A 122 2.04 -5.59 3.43
C LEU A 122 0.88 -4.60 3.31
N LEU A 123 0.86 -3.56 4.17
CA LEU A 123 -0.17 -2.53 4.17
C LEU A 123 -0.18 -1.71 2.87
N GLN A 124 0.99 -1.46 2.27
CA GLN A 124 1.07 -0.80 0.95
C GLN A 124 0.50 -1.68 -0.16
N ILE A 125 0.74 -3.00 -0.13
CA ILE A 125 0.13 -3.93 -1.09
C ILE A 125 -1.39 -4.00 -0.89
N ALA A 126 -1.85 -4.06 0.36
CA ALA A 126 -3.26 -4.02 0.70
C ALA A 126 -3.94 -2.73 0.22
N TYR A 127 -3.29 -1.59 0.39
CA TYR A 127 -3.73 -0.30 -0.16
C TYR A 127 -3.92 -0.40 -1.67
N LEU A 128 -2.90 -0.81 -2.41
CA LEU A 128 -2.95 -0.94 -3.87
C LEU A 128 -4.07 -1.86 -4.33
N ARG A 129 -4.19 -3.03 -3.68
CA ARG A 129 -5.25 -4.00 -3.96
C ARG A 129 -6.63 -3.39 -3.81
N LYS A 130 -6.85 -2.66 -2.70
CA LYS A 130 -8.13 -2.01 -2.40
C LYS A 130 -8.45 -0.91 -3.41
N ILE A 131 -7.51 -0.02 -3.71
CA ILE A 131 -7.78 1.10 -4.61
C ILE A 131 -8.02 0.61 -6.04
N PHE A 132 -7.29 -0.41 -6.51
CA PHE A 132 -7.46 -1.01 -7.83
C PHE A 132 -8.68 -1.95 -7.92
N GLN A 133 -9.41 -2.12 -6.81
CA GLN A 133 -10.58 -2.98 -6.72
C GLN A 133 -10.27 -4.41 -7.20
N ILE A 134 -9.13 -4.95 -6.75
CA ILE A 134 -8.67 -6.30 -7.12
C ILE A 134 -9.25 -7.29 -6.11
N ASP A 135 -10.21 -8.09 -6.57
CA ASP A 135 -10.86 -9.09 -5.73
C ASP A 135 -9.95 -10.30 -5.42
N ASP A 136 -10.44 -11.24 -4.62
CA ASP A 136 -9.70 -12.45 -4.25
C ASP A 136 -9.38 -13.35 -5.45
N SER A 137 -10.27 -13.44 -6.42
CA SER A 137 -10.08 -14.27 -7.61
C SER A 137 -9.00 -13.69 -8.53
N GLU A 138 -9.03 -12.38 -8.75
CA GLU A 138 -8.04 -11.64 -9.52
C GLU A 138 -6.67 -11.66 -8.83
N HIS A 139 -6.63 -11.43 -7.51
CA HIS A 139 -5.40 -11.51 -6.74
C HIS A 139 -4.74 -12.89 -6.88
N ARG A 140 -5.52 -13.97 -6.72
CA ARG A 140 -5.03 -15.34 -6.93
C ARG A 140 -4.57 -15.59 -8.36
N ALA A 141 -5.25 -15.04 -9.37
CA ALA A 141 -4.86 -15.18 -10.75
C ALA A 141 -3.51 -14.50 -11.04
N ILE A 142 -3.30 -13.29 -10.52
CA ILE A 142 -2.04 -12.54 -10.62
C ILE A 142 -0.91 -13.32 -9.93
N ALA A 143 -1.15 -13.79 -8.71
CA ALA A 143 -0.20 -14.59 -7.94
C ALA A 143 0.22 -15.89 -8.66
N ARG A 144 -0.73 -16.61 -9.27
CA ARG A 144 -0.45 -17.80 -10.10
C ARG A 144 0.31 -17.46 -11.38
N SER A 145 0.02 -16.32 -11.99
CA SER A 145 0.78 -15.86 -13.16
C SER A 145 2.23 -15.60 -12.80
N MET A 146 2.49 -15.01 -11.64
CA MET A 146 3.84 -14.79 -11.13
C MET A 146 4.54 -16.11 -10.81
N ASP A 147 3.86 -17.07 -10.16
CA ASP A 147 4.43 -18.40 -9.89
C ASP A 147 4.90 -19.06 -11.20
N ARG A 148 4.09 -19.01 -12.27
CA ARG A 148 4.44 -19.52 -13.60
C ARG A 148 5.66 -18.83 -14.22
N GLN A 149 5.74 -17.50 -14.14
CA GLN A 149 6.91 -16.76 -14.65
C GLN A 149 8.20 -17.11 -13.90
N LEU A 150 8.09 -17.43 -12.60
CA LEU A 150 9.23 -17.90 -11.81
C LEU A 150 9.64 -19.32 -12.19
N GLU A 151 8.72 -20.17 -12.66
CA GLU A 151 9.04 -21.53 -13.15
C GLU A 151 9.97 -21.52 -14.37
N GLU A 152 9.90 -20.47 -15.20
CA GLU A 152 10.69 -20.35 -16.43
C GLU A 152 12.10 -19.78 -16.20
N VAL A 153 12.34 -19.10 -15.07
CA VAL A 153 13.55 -18.28 -14.87
C VAL A 153 14.44 -18.76 -13.70
N ILE A 154 13.94 -19.59 -12.78
CA ILE A 154 14.61 -19.81 -11.46
C ILE A 154 14.76 -21.29 -11.06
N HIS A 155 15.86 -21.63 -10.38
CA HIS A 155 16.09 -22.94 -9.73
C HIS A 155 15.01 -23.27 -8.66
N ARG A 156 14.60 -24.55 -8.57
CA ARG A 156 13.51 -25.06 -7.69
C ARG A 156 13.48 -24.51 -6.26
N THR A 157 14.63 -24.34 -5.59
CA THR A 157 14.67 -23.91 -4.18
C THR A 157 14.16 -22.49 -3.95
N LEU A 158 14.58 -21.53 -4.79
CA LEU A 158 14.14 -20.14 -4.66
C LEU A 158 12.64 -19.99 -5.03
N LYS A 159 12.15 -20.87 -5.90
CA LYS A 159 10.72 -20.96 -6.25
C LYS A 159 9.87 -21.37 -5.04
N ASP A 160 10.27 -22.40 -4.29
CA ASP A 160 9.52 -22.84 -3.12
C ASP A 160 9.51 -21.77 -2.02
N GLU A 161 10.61 -21.03 -1.83
CA GLU A 161 10.67 -19.90 -0.91
C GLU A 161 9.74 -18.74 -1.33
N VAL A 162 9.69 -18.38 -2.61
CA VAL A 162 8.77 -17.32 -3.08
C VAL A 162 7.31 -17.76 -2.93
N ARG A 163 7.01 -19.03 -3.17
CA ARG A 163 5.66 -19.58 -3.01
C ARG A 163 5.19 -19.58 -1.56
N ILE A 164 6.03 -20.04 -0.63
CA ILE A 164 5.73 -19.96 0.81
C ILE A 164 5.47 -18.50 1.19
N ARG A 165 6.34 -17.60 0.75
CA ARG A 165 6.21 -16.16 0.99
C ARG A 165 4.91 -15.56 0.45
N LEU A 166 4.46 -16.00 -0.72
CA LEU A 166 3.20 -15.56 -1.32
C LEU A 166 2.00 -16.01 -0.49
N TYR A 167 1.95 -17.27 -0.08
CA TYR A 167 0.86 -17.77 0.77
C TYR A 167 0.85 -17.10 2.15
N ASP A 168 2.00 -16.98 2.80
CA ASP A 168 2.12 -16.26 4.08
C ASP A 168 1.64 -14.81 3.97
N SER A 169 1.92 -14.14 2.84
CA SER A 169 1.46 -12.78 2.59
C SER A 169 -0.05 -12.70 2.44
N ILE A 170 -0.67 -13.69 1.80
CA ILE A 170 -2.13 -13.73 1.61
C ILE A 170 -2.82 -13.87 2.96
N ASP A 171 -2.35 -14.80 3.79
CA ASP A 171 -2.91 -15.05 5.13
C ASP A 171 -2.72 -13.82 6.03
N ARG A 172 -1.51 -13.26 6.06
CA ARG A 172 -1.22 -12.03 6.84
C ARG A 172 -1.99 -10.81 6.34
N MET A 173 -2.20 -10.65 5.03
CA MET A 173 -3.06 -9.58 4.52
C MET A 173 -4.48 -9.77 4.99
N GLY A 174 -5.01 -11.00 4.96
CA GLY A 174 -6.30 -11.35 5.56
C GLY A 174 -6.40 -10.88 7.00
N ASP A 175 -5.43 -11.26 7.85
CA ASP A 175 -5.37 -10.84 9.26
C ASP A 175 -5.22 -9.32 9.43
N ILE A 176 -4.46 -8.63 8.57
CA ILE A 176 -4.33 -7.17 8.62
C ILE A 176 -5.66 -6.51 8.24
N PHE A 177 -6.35 -7.01 7.22
CA PHE A 177 -7.67 -6.55 6.83
C PHE A 177 -8.68 -6.81 7.94
N ASP A 178 -8.69 -8.01 8.51
CA ASP A 178 -9.55 -8.39 9.61
C ASP A 178 -9.21 -7.60 10.86
N ASN A 179 -7.95 -7.32 11.20
CA ASN A 179 -7.63 -6.45 12.34
C ASN A 179 -7.96 -4.98 12.08
N ILE A 180 -7.89 -4.53 10.83
CA ILE A 180 -8.41 -3.22 10.42
C ILE A 180 -9.95 -3.20 10.50
N LEU A 181 -10.64 -4.33 10.35
CA LEU A 181 -12.11 -4.49 10.36
C LEU A 181 -12.70 -4.85 11.74
N VAL A 182 -12.23 -5.91 12.39
CA VAL A 182 -12.60 -6.50 13.71
C VAL A 182 -12.24 -5.60 14.89
N LYS A 183 -11.15 -4.82 14.84
CA LYS A 183 -10.90 -3.79 15.88
C LYS A 183 -11.99 -2.70 15.91
N ASN A 184 -12.93 -2.73 14.95
CA ASN A 184 -14.14 -1.89 14.91
C ASN A 184 -15.41 -2.58 15.46
N GLU A 185 -15.47 -3.89 15.69
CA GLU A 185 -16.69 -4.56 16.22
C GLU A 185 -16.64 -4.81 17.74
N ASP A 186 -15.47 -5.14 18.30
CA ASP A 186 -15.32 -5.35 19.76
C ASP A 186 -15.24 -4.04 20.59
N ARG A 187 -15.59 -2.90 19.98
CA ARG A 187 -15.68 -1.60 20.67
C ARG A 187 -16.95 -0.83 20.32
N LYS A 188 -18.07 -1.53 20.18
CA LYS A 188 -19.40 -0.93 20.37
C LYS A 188 -19.76 -0.86 21.84
#